data_AF-F3KE73-F1
#
_entry.id   AF-F3KE73-F1
#
_cell.length_a   1.000
_cell.length_b   1.000
_cell.length_c   1.000
_cell.angle_alpha   90.00
_cell.angle_beta   90.00
_cell.angle_gamma   90.00
#
_symmetry.space_group_name_H-M   'P 1'
#
loop_
_entity.id
_entity.type
_entity.pdbx_description
1 polymer ?
#
loop_
_entity_poly.entity_id
_entity_poly.type
_entity_poly.pdbx_seq_one_letter_code
_entity_poly.pdbx_strand_id
1 'polypeptide(L)'
;MVTNQAAYDAFYPDDAVITFTVAGPNTTYSVTRVSDGTAVSGGVPAQPLTNIPYVPGEAIAFEGIQLQVSGAPANGDVFTAVHSNPQKLDILSIVENLAIGLDTLGEGDAANLQRGELISDALISLDNAMTAINQTTSKIGARLNTIDSVESANEEIKLFHRNTLSDIEDLDYTEAISLLTQSTFVLQAAQQSYLKVNNLSLFNFIRG
;
A
#
# COMPACT_ATOMS: atom_id res chain seq x y z
N MET A 1 18.87 7.64 13.74
CA MET A 1 18.54 7.46 12.31
C MET A 1 19.40 6.34 11.73
N VAL A 2 18.85 5.50 10.84
CA VAL A 2 19.63 4.47 10.13
C VAL A 2 20.28 5.12 8.91
N THR A 3 21.61 5.04 8.82
CA THR A 3 22.45 5.59 7.76
C THR A 3 22.99 4.53 6.80
N ASN A 4 23.03 3.26 7.24
CA ASN A 4 23.43 2.13 6.39
C ASN A 4 22.59 0.89 6.73
N GLN A 5 21.69 0.53 5.80
CA GLN A 5 20.76 -0.58 5.98
C GLN A 5 21.47 -1.94 6.12
N ALA A 6 22.53 -2.20 5.35
CA ALA A 6 23.22 -3.50 5.39
C ALA A 6 24.00 -3.71 6.70
N ALA A 7 24.61 -2.64 7.23
CA ALA A 7 25.28 -2.70 8.53
C ALA A 7 24.26 -2.86 9.67
N TYR A 8 23.13 -2.16 9.57
CA TYR A 8 22.03 -2.27 10.53
C TYR A 8 21.41 -3.67 10.53
N ASP A 9 21.14 -4.25 9.36
CA ASP A 9 20.59 -5.61 9.23
C ASP A 9 21.54 -6.69 9.76
N ALA A 10 22.86 -6.46 9.69
CA ALA A 10 23.86 -7.36 10.25
C ALA A 10 24.00 -7.25 11.78
N PHE A 11 23.65 -6.09 12.34
CA PHE A 11 23.63 -5.84 13.78
C PHE A 11 22.34 -6.34 14.44
N TYR A 12 21.23 -6.32 13.70
CA TYR A 12 19.96 -6.91 14.13
C TYR A 12 20.10 -8.42 14.44
N PRO A 13 19.51 -8.95 15.54
CA PRO A 13 18.55 -8.31 16.45
C PRO A 13 19.15 -7.71 17.73
N ASP A 14 20.46 -7.50 17.82
CA ASP A 14 21.11 -7.02 19.04
C ASP A 14 20.94 -5.51 19.25
N ASP A 15 20.65 -5.06 20.46
CA ASP A 15 20.54 -3.62 20.76
C ASP A 15 21.87 -3.01 21.24
N ALA A 16 21.99 -1.68 21.22
CA ALA A 16 23.16 -0.96 21.71
C ALA A 16 22.83 -0.08 22.92
N VAL A 17 23.78 0.01 23.85
CA VAL A 17 23.74 0.91 25.00
C VAL A 17 24.91 1.86 24.91
N ILE A 18 24.62 3.16 25.00
CA ILE A 18 25.61 4.23 25.13
C ILE A 18 25.69 4.60 26.61
N THR A 19 26.86 4.40 27.20
CA THR A 19 27.12 4.75 28.61
C THR A 19 28.08 5.92 28.67
N PHE A 20 27.68 6.99 29.36
CA PHE A 20 28.49 8.18 29.59
C PHE A 20 29.27 8.06 30.91
N THR A 21 30.54 8.42 30.86
CA THR A 21 31.43 8.47 32.02
C THR A 21 32.05 9.86 32.12
N VAL A 22 31.98 10.48 33.30
CA VAL A 22 32.55 11.80 33.55
C VAL A 22 33.66 11.67 34.59
N ALA A 23 34.88 12.02 34.21
CA ALA A 23 36.06 12.01 35.07
C ALA A 23 36.73 13.39 35.06
N GLY A 24 36.46 14.21 36.07
CA GLY A 24 36.92 15.60 36.12
C GLY A 24 36.24 16.44 35.04
N PRO A 25 36.97 17.20 34.20
CA PRO A 25 36.39 17.99 33.11
C PRO A 25 36.10 17.17 31.85
N ASN A 26 36.48 15.90 31.82
CA ASN A 26 36.39 15.06 30.62
C ASN A 26 35.14 14.18 30.68
N THR A 27 34.29 14.28 29.66
CA THR A 27 33.18 13.37 29.43
C THR A 27 33.55 12.44 28.29
N THR A 28 33.37 11.14 28.49
CA THR A 28 33.60 10.10 27.49
C THR A 28 32.36 9.23 27.37
N TYR A 29 32.17 8.59 26.22
CA TYR A 29 31.12 7.61 26.02
C TYR A 29 31.71 6.27 25.57
N SER A 30 31.00 5.18 25.90
CA SER A 30 31.26 3.85 25.35
C SER A 30 29.97 3.25 24.82
N VAL A 31 30.06 2.51 23.71
CA VAL A 31 28.91 1.83 23.11
C VAL A 31 29.10 0.32 23.23
N THR A 32 28.14 -0.35 23.86
CA THR A 32 28.17 -1.81 24.08
C THR A 32 26.89 -2.48 23.61
N ARG A 33 26.97 -3.75 23.21
CA ARG A 33 25.78 -4.56 22.91
C ARG A 33 24.98 -4.85 24.18
N VAL A 34 23.65 -4.83 24.08
CA VAL A 34 22.74 -5.24 25.17
C VAL A 34 22.86 -6.73 25.46
N SER A 35 23.10 -7.55 24.44
CA SER A 35 23.11 -9.01 24.52
C SER A 35 24.27 -9.58 25.34
N ASP A 36 25.48 -9.08 25.10
CA ASP A 36 26.72 -9.65 25.64
C ASP A 36 27.68 -8.61 26.27
N GLY A 37 27.34 -7.33 26.22
CA GLY A 37 28.17 -6.25 26.75
C GLY A 37 29.44 -5.97 25.95
N THR A 38 29.62 -6.58 24.78
CA THR A 38 30.79 -6.34 23.93
C THR A 38 30.77 -4.96 23.31
N ALA A 39 31.95 -4.38 23.08
CA ALA A 39 32.06 -3.07 22.43
C ALA A 39 31.51 -3.11 21.00
N VAL A 40 30.70 -2.12 20.67
CA VAL A 40 30.17 -1.89 19.33
C VAL A 40 31.16 -1.06 18.52
N SER A 41 31.32 -1.37 17.23
CA SER A 41 32.26 -0.64 16.37
C SER A 41 31.59 0.48 15.59
N GLY A 42 32.31 1.59 15.40
CA GLY A 42 31.83 2.76 14.67
C GLY A 42 32.96 3.54 14.00
N GLY A 43 32.58 4.52 13.18
CA GLY A 43 33.52 5.34 12.41
C GLY A 43 34.04 4.69 11.11
N VAL A 44 34.85 5.45 10.37
CA VAL A 44 35.52 5.00 9.13
C VAL A 44 37.02 5.29 9.28
N PRO A 45 37.88 4.27 9.45
CA PRO A 45 37.58 2.84 9.55
C PRO A 45 36.86 2.46 10.85
N ALA A 46 36.15 1.32 10.85
CA ALA A 46 35.42 0.84 12.03
C ALA A 46 36.38 0.52 13.18
N GLN A 47 36.15 1.13 14.34
CA GLN A 47 36.91 0.91 15.58
C GLN A 47 35.94 0.74 16.76
N PRO A 48 36.30 -0.03 17.80
CA PRO A 48 35.47 -0.17 18.99
C PRO A 48 35.27 1.18 19.66
N LEU A 49 34.01 1.56 19.89
CA LEU A 49 33.66 2.82 20.55
C LEU A 49 33.77 2.67 22.06
N THR A 50 35.00 2.66 22.56
CA THR A 50 35.29 2.52 24.00
C THR A 50 36.01 3.77 24.50
N ASN A 51 35.43 4.44 25.50
CA ASN A 51 35.98 5.63 26.16
C ASN A 51 36.33 6.78 25.17
N ILE A 52 35.44 7.01 24.21
CA ILE A 52 35.59 8.05 23.18
C ILE A 52 35.22 9.41 23.80
N PRO A 53 35.99 10.49 23.57
CA PRO A 53 35.61 11.83 24.01
C PRO A 53 34.23 12.24 23.51
N TYR A 54 33.38 12.70 24.41
CA TYR A 54 32.05 13.21 24.06
C TYR A 54 32.11 14.70 23.76
N VAL A 55 31.56 15.07 22.60
CA VAL A 55 31.33 16.47 22.23
C VAL A 55 29.81 16.68 22.07
N PRO A 56 29.21 17.63 22.80
CA PRO A 56 27.78 17.90 22.68
C PRO A 56 27.37 18.26 21.25
N GLY A 57 26.37 17.56 20.73
CA GLY A 57 25.84 17.76 19.38
C GLY A 57 26.62 17.05 18.28
N GLU A 58 27.74 16.38 18.59
CA GLU A 58 28.44 15.54 17.62
C GLU A 58 27.67 14.23 17.41
N ALA A 59 27.65 13.76 16.16
CA ALA A 59 26.94 12.56 15.79
C ALA A 59 27.73 11.31 16.19
N ILE A 60 27.17 10.50 17.07
CA ILE A 60 27.65 9.18 17.45
C ILE A 60 27.12 8.18 16.40
N ALA A 61 28.02 7.60 15.60
CA ALA A 61 27.68 6.67 14.54
C ALA A 61 28.32 5.29 14.74
N PHE A 62 27.51 4.23 14.67
CA PHE A 62 27.92 2.84 14.83
C PHE A 62 26.98 1.89 14.11
N GLU A 63 27.49 0.80 13.55
CA GLU A 63 26.69 -0.30 12.95
C GLU A 63 25.51 0.17 12.06
N GLY A 64 25.71 1.25 11.29
CA GLY A 64 24.67 1.82 10.43
C GLY A 64 23.61 2.68 11.12
N ILE A 65 23.75 2.96 12.41
CA ILE A 65 22.93 3.87 13.22
C ILE A 65 23.71 5.17 13.48
N GLN A 66 23.02 6.30 13.45
CA GLN A 66 23.54 7.61 13.84
C GLN A 66 22.59 8.28 14.83
N LEU A 67 23.14 8.72 15.97
CA LEU A 67 22.45 9.47 17.02
C LEU A 67 23.20 10.76 17.31
N GLN A 68 22.49 11.85 17.58
CA GLN A 68 23.08 13.08 18.11
C GLN A 68 22.62 13.25 19.55
N VAL A 69 23.56 13.25 20.48
CA VAL A 69 23.27 13.55 21.88
C VAL A 69 23.68 14.99 22.14
N SER A 70 22.79 15.76 22.75
CA SER A 70 23.03 17.15 23.10
C SER A 70 23.00 17.34 24.62
N GLY A 71 23.61 18.42 25.11
CA GLY A 71 23.71 18.70 26.55
C GLY A 71 24.93 18.06 27.21
N ALA A 72 24.98 18.12 28.55
CA ALA A 72 26.07 17.64 29.38
C ALA A 72 25.60 16.42 30.19
N PRO A 73 25.83 15.18 29.71
CA PRO A 73 25.42 13.98 30.42
C PRO A 73 26.21 13.86 31.73
N ALA A 74 25.53 13.39 32.78
CA ALA A 74 26.12 13.10 34.07
C ALA A 74 26.85 11.75 34.04
N ASN A 75 27.71 11.52 35.05
CA ASN A 75 28.43 10.26 35.16
C ASN A 75 27.44 9.11 35.41
N GLY A 76 27.47 8.09 34.54
CA GLY A 76 26.57 6.94 34.63
C GLY A 76 25.26 7.12 33.85
N ASP A 77 25.09 8.21 33.10
CA ASP A 77 23.95 8.35 32.20
C ASP A 77 24.00 7.27 31.10
N VAL A 78 22.84 6.67 30.84
CA VAL A 78 22.69 5.58 29.89
C VAL A 78 21.63 5.95 28.85
N PHE A 79 21.98 5.79 27.59
CA PHE A 79 21.07 5.90 26.46
C PHE A 79 21.03 4.56 25.72
N THR A 80 19.88 3.90 25.74
CA THR A 80 19.70 2.65 25.01
C THR A 80 19.22 2.96 23.61
N ALA A 81 20.07 2.70 22.62
CA ALA A 81 19.67 2.63 21.22
C ALA A 81 19.06 1.24 20.98
N VAL A 82 17.77 1.11 21.28
CA VAL A 82 17.00 -0.07 20.92
C VAL A 82 16.74 -0.06 19.42
N HIS A 83 16.80 -1.23 18.79
CA HIS A 83 16.07 -1.45 17.57
C HIS A 83 14.63 -1.07 17.86
N SER A 84 14.12 -0.08 17.13
CA SER A 84 12.69 0.09 17.01
C SER A 84 12.20 -1.18 16.30
N ASN A 85 11.94 -2.25 17.05
CA ASN A 85 10.94 -3.19 16.61
C ASN A 85 9.73 -2.30 16.38
N PRO A 86 9.21 -2.17 15.15
CA PRO A 86 7.92 -1.54 14.98
C PRO A 86 6.95 -2.55 15.57
N GLN A 87 6.88 -2.62 16.92
CA GLN A 87 5.60 -2.74 17.56
C GLN A 87 4.78 -1.70 16.84
N LYS A 88 3.88 -2.18 15.99
CA LYS A 88 2.91 -1.36 15.31
C LYS A 88 2.06 -0.80 16.44
N LEU A 89 2.57 0.24 17.07
CA LEU A 89 1.85 0.96 18.08
C LEU A 89 0.66 1.51 17.34
N ASP A 90 -0.51 1.09 17.77
CA ASP A 90 -1.73 1.76 17.36
C ASP A 90 -1.60 3.23 17.74
N ILE A 91 -2.27 4.10 16.98
CA ILE A 91 -2.30 5.54 17.25
C ILE A 91 -2.74 5.80 18.70
N LEU A 92 -3.66 4.99 19.23
CA LEU A 92 -4.09 5.09 20.63
C LEU A 92 -2.95 4.77 21.61
N SER A 93 -2.15 3.73 21.33
CA SER A 93 -0.98 3.39 22.15
C SER A 93 0.10 4.47 22.07
N ILE A 94 0.30 5.11 20.91
CA ILE A 94 1.24 6.24 20.78
C ILE A 94 0.79 7.39 21.70
N VAL A 95 -0.49 7.75 21.67
CA VAL A 95 -1.06 8.82 22.49
C VAL A 95 -1.05 8.46 23.98
N GLU A 96 -1.37 7.21 24.32
CA GLU A 96 -1.35 6.71 25.70
C GLU A 96 0.07 6.74 26.28
N ASN A 97 1.06 6.23 25.55
CA ASN A 97 2.45 6.26 25.98
C ASN A 97 2.98 7.68 26.15
N LEU A 98 2.61 8.59 25.24
CA LEU A 98 2.95 10.01 25.38
C LEU A 98 2.29 10.61 26.63
N ALA A 99 0.99 10.36 26.85
CA ALA A 99 0.27 10.88 28.01
C ALA A 99 0.85 10.37 29.34
N ILE A 100 1.08 9.06 29.45
CA ILE A 100 1.69 8.42 30.63
C ILE A 100 3.11 8.95 30.85
N GLY A 101 3.92 9.04 29.79
CA GLY A 101 5.28 9.54 29.90
C GLY A 101 5.33 11.00 30.34
N LEU A 102 4.43 11.87 29.83
CA LEU A 102 4.38 13.26 30.26
C LEU A 102 3.91 13.43 31.72
N ASP A 103 3.04 12.55 32.22
CA ASP A 103 2.53 12.56 33.61
C ASP A 103 3.54 11.98 34.62
N THR A 104 4.36 11.02 34.20
CA THR A 104 5.31 10.32 35.08
C THR A 104 6.67 11.01 35.19
N LEU A 105 7.05 11.85 34.22
CA LEU A 105 8.32 12.56 34.23
C LEU A 105 8.32 13.72 35.22
N GLY A 106 9.21 13.64 36.22
CA GLY A 106 9.42 14.66 37.25
C GLY A 106 10.03 15.98 36.73
N GLU A 107 10.61 16.76 37.63
CA GLU A 107 11.19 18.08 37.34
C GLU A 107 12.73 18.05 37.25
N GLY A 108 13.30 19.03 36.54
CA GLY A 108 14.75 19.20 36.38
C GLY A 108 15.25 18.95 34.96
N ASP A 109 16.52 19.26 34.71
CA ASP A 109 17.11 19.25 33.35
C ASP A 109 17.11 17.86 32.71
N ALA A 110 17.41 16.81 33.48
CA ALA A 110 17.35 15.43 33.00
C ALA A 110 15.92 15.01 32.59
N ALA A 111 14.92 15.37 33.40
CA ALA A 111 13.53 15.08 33.07
C ALA A 111 13.04 15.89 31.86
N ASN A 112 13.53 17.12 31.66
CA ASN A 112 13.24 17.92 30.47
C ASN A 112 13.84 17.32 29.20
N LEU A 113 15.06 16.80 29.26
CA LEU A 113 15.67 16.06 28.14
C LEU A 113 14.85 14.82 27.79
N GLN A 114 14.49 14.02 28.79
CA GLN A 114 13.69 12.81 28.57
C GLN A 114 12.28 13.11 28.02
N ARG A 115 11.71 14.26 28.40
CA ARG A 115 10.45 14.76 27.83
C ARG A 115 10.59 15.11 26.34
N GLY A 116 11.71 15.73 25.97
CA GLY A 116 12.04 16.04 24.57
C GLY A 116 12.15 14.78 23.71
N GLU A 117 12.86 13.76 24.20
CA GLU A 117 12.98 12.47 23.52
C GLU A 117 11.62 11.78 23.36
N LEU A 118 10.81 11.72 24.43
CA LEU A 118 9.47 11.13 24.39
C LEU A 118 8.56 11.79 23.33
N ILE A 119 8.60 13.12 23.25
CA ILE A 119 7.83 13.88 22.24
C ILE A 119 8.36 13.58 20.84
N SER A 120 9.68 13.55 20.65
CA SER A 120 10.31 13.23 19.37
C SER A 120 9.91 11.84 18.87
N ASP A 121 9.96 10.83 19.74
CA ASP A 121 9.57 9.46 19.41
C ASP A 121 8.08 9.34 19.07
N ALA A 122 7.22 10.04 19.81
CA ALA A 122 5.79 10.09 19.53
C ALA A 122 5.51 10.73 18.15
N LEU A 123 6.21 11.82 17.79
CA LEU A 123 6.07 12.47 16.49
C LEU A 123 6.51 11.56 15.35
N ILE A 124 7.64 10.88 15.48
CA ILE A 124 8.11 9.90 14.48
C ILE A 124 7.08 8.78 14.31
N SER A 125 6.53 8.27 15.42
CA SER A 125 5.52 7.20 15.39
C SER A 125 4.22 7.66 14.71
N LEU A 126 3.78 8.90 14.96
CA LEU A 126 2.61 9.49 14.31
C LEU A 126 2.81 9.69 12.81
N ASP A 127 4.00 10.14 12.38
CA ASP A 127 4.33 10.30 10.96
C ASP A 127 4.30 8.96 10.20
N ASN A 128 4.84 7.91 10.83
CA ASN A 128 4.76 6.55 10.30
C ASN A 128 3.30 6.06 10.19
N ALA A 129 2.47 6.32 11.20
CA ALA A 129 1.04 5.98 11.17
C ALA A 129 0.31 6.75 10.05
N MET A 130 0.60 8.04 9.88
CA MET A 130 0.03 8.87 8.81
C MET A 130 0.45 8.37 7.43
N THR A 131 1.71 7.97 7.27
CA THR A 131 2.21 7.35 6.04
C THR A 131 1.46 6.07 5.71
N ALA A 132 1.21 5.20 6.71
CA ALA A 132 0.44 3.98 6.51
C ALA A 132 -1.03 4.25 6.11
N ILE A 133 -1.65 5.27 6.69
CA ILE A 133 -2.99 5.73 6.30
C ILE A 133 -2.99 6.21 4.85
N ASN A 134 -2.05 7.08 4.47
CA ASN A 134 -1.95 7.62 3.11
C ASN A 134 -1.73 6.52 2.07
N GLN A 135 -0.89 5.53 2.36
CA GLN A 135 -0.70 4.36 1.50
C GLN A 135 -2.01 3.57 1.35
N THR A 136 -2.77 3.40 2.43
CA THR A 136 -4.06 2.70 2.41
C THR A 136 -5.09 3.46 1.58
N THR A 137 -5.22 4.78 1.79
CA THR A 137 -6.11 5.65 1.00
C THR A 137 -5.74 5.61 -0.48
N SER A 138 -4.45 5.64 -0.81
CA SER A 138 -3.98 5.52 -2.20
C SER A 138 -4.38 4.18 -2.84
N LYS A 139 -4.26 3.08 -2.09
CA LYS A 139 -4.73 1.75 -2.54
C LYS A 139 -6.25 1.72 -2.75
N ILE A 140 -7.02 2.38 -1.88
CA ILE A 140 -8.47 2.52 -2.06
C ILE A 140 -8.77 3.29 -3.34
N GLY A 141 -8.09 4.42 -3.59
CA GLY A 141 -8.23 5.18 -4.83
C GLY A 141 -7.91 4.37 -6.08
N ALA A 142 -6.83 3.59 -6.06
CA ALA A 142 -6.51 2.68 -7.16
C ALA A 142 -7.60 1.64 -7.41
N ARG A 143 -8.20 1.09 -6.35
CA ARG A 143 -9.32 0.14 -6.46
C ARG A 143 -10.59 0.80 -7.01
N LEU A 144 -10.87 2.05 -6.64
CA LEU A 144 -11.98 2.81 -7.21
C LEU A 144 -11.80 2.99 -8.73
N ASN A 145 -10.60 3.38 -9.18
CA ASN A 145 -10.32 3.47 -10.62
C ASN A 145 -10.50 2.13 -11.35
N THR A 146 -10.12 1.02 -10.72
CA THR A 146 -10.38 -0.33 -11.26
C THR A 146 -11.89 -0.62 -11.33
N ILE A 147 -12.66 -0.25 -10.31
CA ILE A 147 -14.11 -0.43 -10.29
C ILE A 147 -14.76 0.37 -11.44
N ASP A 148 -14.40 1.65 -11.60
CA ASP A 148 -14.94 2.51 -12.67
C ASP A 148 -14.62 1.95 -14.07
N SER A 149 -13.42 1.39 -14.24
CA SER A 149 -13.02 0.72 -15.48
C SER A 149 -13.84 -0.55 -15.75
N VAL A 150 -14.11 -1.35 -14.71
CA VAL A 150 -14.94 -2.55 -14.80
C VAL A 150 -16.40 -2.20 -15.06
N GLU A 151 -16.91 -1.13 -14.46
CA GLU A 151 -18.26 -0.63 -14.72
C GLU A 151 -18.42 -0.22 -16.19
N SER A 152 -17.49 0.57 -16.72
CA SER A 152 -17.48 0.98 -18.13
C SER A 152 -17.45 -0.24 -19.08
N ALA A 153 -16.59 -1.22 -18.80
CA ALA A 153 -16.54 -2.46 -19.59
C ALA A 153 -17.86 -3.25 -19.53
N ASN A 154 -18.53 -3.28 -18.38
CA ASN A 154 -19.83 -3.92 -18.25
C ASN A 154 -20.93 -3.19 -19.04
N GLU A 155 -20.88 -1.86 -19.12
CA GLU A 155 -21.82 -1.09 -19.96
C GLU A 155 -21.62 -1.38 -21.45
N GLU A 156 -20.37 -1.50 -21.90
CA GLU A 156 -20.04 -1.91 -23.27
C GLU A 156 -20.55 -3.33 -23.57
N ILE A 157 -20.33 -4.28 -22.66
CA ILE A 157 -20.85 -5.66 -22.80
C ILE A 157 -22.38 -5.67 -22.86
N LYS A 158 -23.07 -4.88 -22.04
CA LYS A 158 -24.54 -4.74 -22.11
C LYS A 158 -24.98 -4.17 -23.45
N LEU A 159 -24.28 -3.19 -24.00
CA LEU A 159 -24.59 -2.64 -25.33
C LEU A 159 -24.38 -3.68 -26.42
N PHE A 160 -23.24 -4.39 -26.38
CA PHE A 160 -22.93 -5.47 -27.32
C PHE A 160 -24.04 -6.54 -27.31
N HIS A 161 -24.45 -7.02 -26.13
CA HIS A 161 -25.53 -8.00 -26.01
C HIS A 161 -26.87 -7.48 -26.56
N ARG A 162 -27.21 -6.20 -26.33
CA ARG A 162 -28.42 -5.60 -26.91
C ARG A 162 -28.36 -5.56 -28.44
N ASN A 163 -27.22 -5.18 -29.01
CA ASN A 163 -27.04 -5.16 -30.46
C ASN A 163 -27.11 -6.57 -31.06
N THR A 164 -26.42 -7.54 -30.45
CA THR A 164 -26.48 -8.95 -30.88
C THR A 164 -27.89 -9.51 -30.81
N LEU A 165 -28.66 -9.19 -29.76
CA LEU A 165 -30.05 -9.61 -29.67
C LEU A 165 -30.90 -8.99 -30.79
N SER A 166 -30.75 -7.68 -31.04
CA SER A 166 -31.44 -6.98 -32.13
C SER A 166 -31.12 -7.60 -33.50
N ASP A 167 -29.84 -7.87 -33.78
CA ASP A 167 -29.40 -8.46 -35.05
C ASP A 167 -30.00 -9.87 -35.27
N ILE A 168 -30.10 -10.67 -34.20
CA ILE A 168 -30.72 -12.01 -34.25
C ILE A 168 -32.23 -11.90 -34.49
N GLU A 169 -32.93 -11.01 -33.77
CA GLU A 169 -34.37 -10.80 -33.93
C GLU A 169 -34.72 -10.27 -35.33
N ASP A 170 -33.95 -9.30 -35.86
CA ASP A 170 -34.16 -8.71 -37.19
C ASP A 170 -33.93 -9.72 -38.34
N LEU A 171 -32.95 -10.62 -38.17
CA LEU A 171 -32.71 -11.71 -39.13
C LEU A 171 -33.91 -12.67 -39.20
N ASP A 172 -34.45 -13.07 -38.03
CA ASP A 172 -35.61 -13.96 -37.94
C ASP A 172 -36.86 -13.34 -38.60
N TYR A 173 -37.11 -12.04 -38.40
CA TYR A 173 -38.21 -11.35 -39.09
C TYR A 173 -38.03 -11.30 -40.60
N THR A 174 -36.81 -11.03 -41.08
CA THR A 174 -36.50 -10.98 -42.52
C THR A 174 -36.69 -12.35 -43.19
N GLU A 175 -36.22 -13.42 -42.55
CA GLU A 175 -36.41 -14.79 -43.05
C GLU A 175 -37.89 -15.19 -43.08
N ALA A 176 -38.65 -14.88 -42.03
CA ALA A 176 -40.09 -15.15 -41.98
C ALA A 176 -40.87 -14.44 -43.12
N ILE A 177 -40.56 -13.17 -43.38
CA ILE A 177 -41.17 -12.40 -44.48
C ILE A 177 -40.79 -13.00 -45.84
N SER A 178 -39.54 -13.40 -46.02
CA SER A 178 -39.05 -14.04 -47.25
C SER A 178 -39.80 -15.35 -47.53
N LEU A 179 -39.93 -16.21 -46.52
CA LEU A 179 -40.66 -17.49 -46.61
C LEU A 179 -42.15 -17.28 -46.93
N LEU A 180 -42.79 -16.30 -46.29
CA LEU A 180 -44.18 -15.95 -46.56
C LEU A 180 -44.38 -15.44 -47.99
N THR A 181 -43.46 -14.60 -48.46
CA THR A 181 -43.49 -14.04 -49.82
C THR A 181 -43.32 -15.15 -50.85
N GLN A 182 -42.37 -16.06 -50.64
CA GLN A 182 -42.18 -17.24 -51.49
C GLN A 182 -43.43 -18.13 -51.51
N SER A 183 -44.00 -18.42 -50.34
CA SER A 183 -45.22 -19.25 -50.23
C SER A 183 -46.41 -18.62 -50.96
N THR A 184 -46.55 -17.30 -50.85
CA THR A 184 -47.61 -16.53 -51.54
C THR A 184 -47.39 -16.52 -53.05
N PHE A 185 -46.15 -16.35 -53.51
CA PHE A 185 -45.79 -16.42 -54.93
C PHE A 185 -46.11 -17.80 -55.53
N VAL A 186 -45.72 -18.88 -54.83
CA VAL A 186 -46.03 -20.25 -55.25
C VAL A 186 -47.53 -20.48 -55.30
N LEU A 187 -48.28 -20.03 -54.29
CA LEU A 187 -49.73 -20.14 -54.26
C LEU A 187 -50.38 -19.40 -55.45
N GLN A 188 -49.96 -18.18 -55.73
CA GLN A 188 -50.44 -17.40 -56.89
C GLN A 188 -50.10 -18.10 -58.21
N ALA A 189 -48.88 -18.61 -58.36
CA ALA A 189 -48.46 -19.35 -59.55
C ALA A 189 -49.29 -20.63 -59.75
N ALA A 190 -49.58 -21.35 -58.66
CA ALA A 190 -50.44 -22.54 -58.67
C ALA A 190 -51.88 -22.19 -59.07
N GLN A 191 -52.45 -21.11 -58.52
CA GLN A 191 -53.79 -20.63 -58.88
C GLN A 191 -53.87 -20.21 -60.36
N GLN A 192 -52.89 -19.47 -60.87
CA GLN A 192 -52.82 -19.07 -62.28
C GLN A 192 -52.66 -20.28 -63.21
N SER A 193 -51.83 -21.26 -62.81
CA SER A 193 -51.65 -22.51 -63.56
C SER A 193 -52.94 -23.33 -63.59
N TYR A 194 -53.64 -23.44 -62.46
CA TYR A 194 -54.95 -24.10 -62.39
C TYR A 194 -55.98 -23.41 -63.30
N LEU A 195 -56.08 -22.08 -63.28
CA LEU A 195 -56.98 -21.34 -64.18
C LEU A 195 -56.64 -21.57 -65.65
N LYS A 196 -55.36 -21.58 -66.02
CA LYS A 196 -54.91 -21.89 -67.40
C LYS A 196 -55.26 -23.32 -67.82
N VAL A 197 -55.00 -24.32 -66.97
CA VAL A 197 -55.32 -25.73 -67.26
C VAL A 197 -56.83 -25.94 -67.39
N ASN A 198 -57.63 -25.35 -66.50
CA ASN A 198 -59.09 -25.43 -66.60
C ASN A 198 -59.64 -24.75 -67.86
N ASN A 199 -59.11 -23.57 -68.24
CA ASN A 199 -59.51 -22.92 -69.50
C ASN A 199 -59.16 -23.77 -70.74
N LEU A 200 -57.99 -24.42 -70.76
CA LEU A 200 -57.60 -25.34 -71.84
C LEU A 200 -58.51 -26.58 -71.89
N SER A 201 -58.88 -27.13 -70.73
CA SER A 201 -59.83 -28.25 -70.63
C SER A 201 -61.23 -27.88 -71.16
N LEU A 202 -61.74 -26.70 -70.79
CA LEU A 202 -63.05 -26.21 -71.25
C LEU A 202 -63.07 -25.95 -72.76
N PHE A 203 -62.01 -25.35 -73.31
CA PHE A 203 -61.88 -25.15 -74.75
C PHE A 203 -61.79 -26.46 -75.54
N ASN A 204 -61.14 -27.48 -74.97
CA ASN A 204 -61.07 -28.81 -75.57
C ASN A 204 -62.42 -29.55 -75.48
N PHE A 205 -63.18 -29.36 -74.38
CA PHE A 205 -64.50 -29.97 -74.20
C PHE A 205 -65.57 -29.39 -75.16
N ILE A 206 -65.44 -28.13 -75.59
CA ILE A 206 -66.40 -27.48 -76.52
C ILE A 206 -66.02 -27.74 -78.00
N ARG A 207 -64.82 -28.25 -78.29
CA ARG A 207 -64.32 -28.52 -79.65
C ARG A 207 -64.33 -30.00 -80.07
N GLY A 208 -64.77 -30.91 -79.20
CA GLY A 208 -65.08 -32.31 -79.52
C GLY A 208 -66.57 -32.55 -79.45
#